data_AF-A0AAW2D8D5-F1
#
_entry.id   AF-A0AAW2D8D5-F1
#
_cell.length_a   1.000
_cell.length_b   1.000
_cell.length_c   1.000
_cell.angle_alpha   90.00
_cell.angle_beta   90.00
_cell.angle_gamma   90.00
#
_symmetry.space_group_name_H-M   'P 1'
#
loop_
_entity.id
_entity.type
_entity.pdbx_description
1 polymer ?
#
loop_
_entity_poly.entity_id
_entity_poly.type
_entity_poly.pdbx_seq_one_letter_code
_entity_poly.pdbx_strand_id
1 'polypeptide(L)'
;MFSIVPLLKLKMEQGLRHGRGVWVMQGISTFSISNFSKPPTPSLLTSFTAMVAKAAKERRGLNPRYLLQPLEILPVELTGTYEVCEDGSINVDFKQIIQQRPLGKMRELLTFVLILSISSTCLCRGLVEDTSGGFNVLDYGAVGDGQTDDSQAFSKAWTALCQTKGTPQLIIPSGKKFLLMPVMFQGPCQSNSVQVQILRTILAPNSMDGWTNCSANCWLRFSGVSNLIVSGSGTIDGRGSTWWNQVYNGQALQFNYCNNLQLSGLTHLNSPKNHISLTACNGASLSNLHLSAPASSPNTDGIDISSSTNINIHDSNIATGDDCIAINGNSAHINITGINCGPGHGISVGSLGANGAYATVEEVYVNNCSFNRTLNGARIKTWQGGSGYARNIFFEQITLVDVKNPIIVDQFYCNGKHDCKNELQKRRGKYRMHHTGSALPNWLTIDECDNRK
;
A
#
# COMPACT_ATOMS: atom_id res chain seq x y z
N MET A 1 -38.19 4.37 -4.36
CA MET A 1 -36.83 3.94 -3.92
C MET A 1 -35.89 5.12 -4.12
N PHE A 2 -35.47 5.76 -3.04
CA PHE A 2 -34.34 6.69 -3.02
C PHE A 2 -33.41 6.24 -1.90
N SER A 3 -32.15 5.95 -2.25
CA SER A 3 -31.08 5.65 -1.30
C SER A 3 -30.37 6.96 -0.95
N ILE A 4 -30.45 7.37 0.32
CA ILE A 4 -29.62 8.43 0.88
C ILE A 4 -28.65 7.75 1.85
N VAL A 5 -27.36 7.88 1.61
CA VAL A 5 -26.29 7.42 2.51
C VAL A 5 -25.84 8.63 3.34
N PRO A 6 -25.98 8.64 4.68
CA PRO A 6 -25.38 9.68 5.49
C PRO A 6 -23.90 9.35 5.76
N LEU A 7 -23.02 10.24 5.31
CA LEU A 7 -21.61 10.28 5.71
C LEU A 7 -21.51 10.92 7.11
N LEU A 8 -21.10 10.14 8.11
CA LEU A 8 -20.74 10.65 9.44
C LEU A 8 -19.23 10.90 9.49
N LYS A 9 -18.80 12.16 9.62
CA LYS A 9 -17.40 12.51 9.96
C LYS A 9 -17.32 12.80 11.46
N LEU A 10 -16.56 12.01 12.20
CA LEU A 10 -16.19 12.27 13.60
C LEU A 10 -14.77 12.84 13.63
N LYS A 11 -14.59 13.99 14.27
CA LYS A 11 -13.27 14.56 14.59
C LYS A 11 -12.97 14.25 16.06
N MET A 12 -11.86 13.55 16.33
CA MET A 12 -11.35 13.38 17.69
C MET A 12 -10.23 14.40 17.93
N GLU A 13 -10.34 15.19 18.99
CA GLU A 13 -9.23 16.02 19.49
C GLU A 13 -8.90 15.64 20.93
N GLN A 14 -7.60 15.57 21.25
CA GLN A 14 -7.12 15.29 22.60
C GLN A 14 -7.07 16.57 23.43
N GLY A 15 -7.84 16.63 24.52
CA GLY A 15 -7.71 17.65 25.55
C GLY A 15 -7.11 17.06 26.84
N LEU A 16 -5.92 17.51 27.23
CA LEU A 16 -5.28 17.14 28.49
C LEU A 16 -5.77 18.04 29.63
N ARG A 17 -6.45 17.48 30.64
CA ARG A 17 -6.48 18.05 31.99
C ARG A 17 -6.39 16.93 33.04
N HIS A 18 -5.35 17.03 33.89
CA HIS A 18 -5.17 16.31 35.16
C HIS A 18 -5.01 14.78 35.10
N GLY A 19 -4.06 14.29 34.30
CA GLY A 19 -3.31 13.06 34.61
C GLY A 19 -4.09 11.73 34.63
N ARG A 20 -5.35 11.70 34.18
CA ARG A 20 -6.10 10.48 33.91
C ARG A 20 -6.87 10.68 32.61
N GLY A 21 -6.63 9.82 31.62
CA GLY A 21 -7.32 9.89 30.33
C GLY A 21 -8.82 9.62 30.51
N VAL A 22 -9.64 10.64 30.30
CA VAL A 22 -11.09 10.52 30.19
C VAL A 22 -11.46 10.82 28.73
N TRP A 23 -12.14 9.88 28.08
CA TRP A 23 -12.77 10.15 26.78
C TRP A 23 -14.08 10.88 27.03
N VAL A 24 -14.14 12.18 26.73
CA VAL A 24 -15.40 12.93 26.72
C VAL A 24 -15.93 12.93 25.30
N MET A 25 -17.06 12.27 25.08
CA MET A 25 -17.84 12.43 23.85
C MET A 25 -18.68 13.70 24.01
N GLN A 26 -18.18 14.84 23.51
CA GLN A 26 -19.06 15.99 23.29
C GLN A 26 -19.75 15.81 21.93
N GLY A 27 -21.00 15.37 21.98
CA GLY A 27 -21.86 15.32 20.80
C GLY A 27 -22.35 16.73 20.46
N ILE A 28 -21.70 17.41 19.51
CA ILE A 28 -22.39 18.39 18.69
C ILE A 28 -22.66 17.72 17.35
N SER A 29 -23.87 17.22 17.18
CA SER A 29 -24.46 17.06 15.86
C SER A 29 -25.93 17.42 15.94
N THR A 30 -26.22 18.69 15.65
CA THR A 30 -27.54 19.11 15.18
C THR A 30 -27.87 18.32 13.92
N PHE A 31 -28.90 17.48 13.98
CA PHE A 31 -29.54 16.92 12.79
C PHE A 31 -30.74 17.80 12.45
N SER A 32 -30.71 18.45 11.29
CA SER A 32 -31.91 19.08 10.72
C SER A 32 -32.43 18.16 9.62
N ILE A 33 -33.65 17.64 9.81
CA ILE A 33 -34.41 16.96 8.76
C ILE A 33 -35.57 17.90 8.42
N SER A 34 -35.41 18.67 7.36
CA SER A 34 -36.48 19.50 6.81
C SER A 34 -37.36 18.69 5.84
N ASN A 35 -38.63 19.08 5.74
CA ASN A 35 -39.70 18.55 4.88
C ASN A 35 -40.48 17.33 5.40
N PHE A 36 -41.20 17.54 6.49
CA PHE A 36 -42.44 16.81 6.75
C PHE A 36 -43.63 17.73 6.50
N SER A 37 -44.56 17.33 5.62
CA SER A 37 -45.81 18.06 5.40
C SER A 37 -46.84 17.87 6.53
N LYS A 38 -46.57 16.99 7.50
CA LYS A 38 -47.30 16.80 8.76
C LYS A 38 -46.37 16.27 9.86
N PRO A 39 -46.56 16.63 11.14
CA PRO A 39 -45.73 16.13 12.25
C PRO A 39 -45.79 14.60 12.35
N PRO A 40 -44.66 13.91 12.60
CA PRO A 40 -44.61 12.45 12.72
C PRO A 40 -45.36 11.95 13.96
N THR A 41 -46.03 10.81 13.86
CA THR A 41 -46.75 10.18 14.98
C THR A 41 -45.76 9.64 16.04
N PRO A 42 -46.15 9.56 17.32
CA PRO A 42 -45.29 9.04 18.41
C PRO A 42 -44.71 7.64 18.14
N SER A 43 -45.44 6.82 17.37
CA SER A 43 -44.98 5.49 16.93
C SER A 43 -43.77 5.56 15.98
N LEU A 44 -43.70 6.57 15.11
CA LEU A 44 -42.62 6.74 14.12
C LEU A 44 -41.32 7.19 14.79
N LEU A 45 -41.40 8.07 15.80
CA LEU A 45 -40.25 8.50 16.61
C LEU A 45 -39.69 7.33 17.43
N THR A 46 -40.56 6.52 18.04
CA THR A 46 -40.14 5.35 18.82
C THR A 46 -39.39 4.32 17.98
N SER A 47 -39.82 4.10 16.73
CA SER A 47 -39.12 3.23 15.77
C SER A 47 -37.77 3.80 15.33
N PHE A 48 -37.63 5.12 15.21
CA PHE A 48 -36.37 5.77 14.82
C PHE A 48 -35.32 5.72 15.94
N THR A 49 -35.73 5.98 17.19
CA THR A 49 -34.86 5.87 18.37
C THR A 49 -34.40 4.43 18.59
N ALA A 50 -35.28 3.44 18.36
CA ALA A 50 -34.92 2.02 18.38
C ALA A 50 -33.94 1.64 17.25
N MET A 51 -34.07 2.23 16.05
CA MET A 51 -33.17 1.99 14.92
C MET A 51 -31.77 2.57 15.17
N VAL A 52 -31.67 3.76 15.75
CA VAL A 52 -30.40 4.39 16.13
C VAL A 52 -29.72 3.64 17.29
N ALA A 53 -30.50 3.19 18.29
CA ALA A 53 -29.99 2.34 19.37
C ALA A 53 -29.51 0.97 18.88
N LYS A 54 -30.20 0.38 17.90
CA LYS A 54 -29.78 -0.87 17.23
C LYS A 54 -28.51 -0.67 16.41
N ALA A 55 -28.38 0.42 15.67
CA ALA A 55 -27.17 0.77 14.93
C ALA A 55 -25.96 1.04 15.85
N ALA A 56 -26.17 1.59 17.04
CA ALA A 56 -25.15 1.76 18.07
C ALA A 56 -24.75 0.43 18.74
N LYS A 57 -25.70 -0.51 18.88
CA LYS A 57 -25.48 -1.86 19.44
C LYS A 57 -24.75 -2.79 18.47
N GLU A 58 -25.08 -2.75 17.17
CA GLU A 58 -24.49 -3.61 16.13
C GLU A 58 -23.08 -3.17 15.68
N ARG A 59 -22.69 -1.91 15.90
CA ARG A 59 -21.34 -1.42 15.57
C ARG A 59 -20.27 -1.68 16.64
N ARG A 60 -20.60 -2.25 17.80
CA ARG A 60 -19.59 -2.86 18.70
C ARG A 60 -19.25 -4.26 18.20
N GLY A 61 -18.51 -4.32 17.09
CA GLY A 61 -17.91 -5.56 16.61
C GLY A 61 -16.84 -6.06 17.57
N LEU A 62 -17.24 -6.83 18.59
CA LEU A 62 -16.34 -7.64 19.40
C LEU A 62 -16.28 -9.05 18.78
N ASN A 63 -15.06 -9.48 18.43
CA ASN A 63 -14.74 -10.76 17.81
C ASN A 63 -14.93 -11.91 18.85
N PRO A 64 -15.58 -13.06 18.53
CA PRO A 64 -16.09 -14.00 19.54
C PRO A 64 -15.04 -14.88 20.25
N ARG A 65 -13.73 -14.62 20.13
CA ARG A 65 -12.69 -15.57 20.59
C ARG A 65 -12.22 -15.44 22.04
N TYR A 66 -12.80 -14.54 22.82
CA TYR A 66 -12.48 -14.41 24.25
C TYR A 66 -13.76 -14.28 25.08
N LEU A 67 -14.43 -15.41 25.33
CA LEU A 67 -15.50 -15.50 26.33
C LEU A 67 -15.21 -16.70 27.24
N LEU A 68 -14.42 -16.45 28.28
CA LEU A 68 -14.44 -17.27 29.48
C LEU A 68 -15.26 -16.51 30.52
N GLN A 69 -16.40 -17.11 30.88
CA GLN A 69 -17.45 -16.69 31.83
C GLN A 69 -18.63 -15.86 31.27
N PRO A 70 -19.88 -16.16 31.68
CA PRO A 70 -21.05 -15.42 31.26
C PRO A 70 -21.15 -14.08 31.99
N LEU A 71 -21.18 -12.97 31.24
CA LEU A 71 -21.57 -11.66 31.76
C LEU A 71 -23.09 -11.55 31.74
N GLU A 72 -23.70 -11.40 32.92
CA GLU A 72 -25.10 -11.01 33.06
C GLU A 72 -25.21 -9.49 32.81
N ILE A 73 -25.79 -9.09 31.68
CA ILE A 73 -25.99 -7.68 31.32
C ILE A 73 -27.41 -7.27 31.73
N LEU A 74 -27.52 -6.45 32.77
CA LEU A 74 -28.80 -5.83 33.16
C LEU A 74 -29.22 -4.74 32.15
N PRO A 75 -30.53 -4.55 31.89
CA PRO A 75 -31.02 -3.54 30.96
C PRO A 75 -30.79 -2.12 31.50
N VAL A 76 -30.28 -1.24 30.63
CA VAL A 76 -30.17 0.20 30.88
C VAL A 76 -31.46 0.86 30.38
N GLU A 77 -32.28 1.40 31.28
CA GLU A 77 -33.38 2.28 30.91
C GLU A 77 -32.84 3.70 30.63
N LEU A 78 -33.03 4.18 29.40
CA LEU A 78 -32.79 5.56 29.01
C LEU A 78 -34.13 6.30 29.05
N THR A 79 -34.27 7.26 29.96
CA THR A 79 -35.38 8.22 29.94
C THR A 79 -34.88 9.53 29.32
N GLY A 80 -35.64 10.06 28.36
CA GLY A 80 -35.35 11.33 27.69
C GLY A 80 -36.60 12.20 27.65
N THR A 81 -36.41 13.51 27.71
CA THR A 81 -37.47 14.51 27.52
C THR A 81 -37.30 15.17 26.16
N TYR A 82 -38.40 15.48 25.48
CA TYR A 82 -38.39 16.20 24.23
C TYR A 82 -39.23 17.48 24.31
N GLU A 83 -38.86 18.46 23.51
CA GLU A 83 -39.57 19.72 23.36
C GLU A 83 -39.74 20.04 21.87
N VAL A 84 -40.90 20.60 21.49
CA VAL A 84 -41.21 20.96 20.10
C VAL A 84 -41.16 22.48 19.99
N CYS A 85 -40.24 22.97 19.17
CA CYS A 85 -40.05 24.40 18.94
C CYS A 85 -41.15 24.97 18.03
N GLU A 86 -41.37 26.29 18.08
CA GLU A 86 -42.40 26.99 17.29
C GLU A 86 -42.19 26.86 15.77
N ASP A 87 -40.97 26.58 15.32
CA ASP A 87 -40.63 26.32 13.91
C ASP A 87 -40.85 24.86 13.48
N GLY A 88 -41.38 24.01 14.37
CA GLY A 88 -41.65 22.60 14.13
C GLY A 88 -40.45 21.67 14.31
N SER A 89 -39.30 22.17 14.76
CA SER A 89 -38.17 21.32 15.14
C SER A 89 -38.40 20.62 16.48
N ILE A 90 -37.85 19.40 16.65
CA ILE A 90 -37.95 18.62 17.90
C ILE A 90 -36.57 18.51 18.52
N ASN A 91 -36.43 18.98 19.75
CA ASN A 91 -35.20 18.89 20.53
C ASN A 91 -35.34 17.76 21.56
N VAL A 92 -34.36 16.85 21.65
CA VAL A 92 -34.41 15.70 22.57
C VAL A 92 -33.17 15.72 23.46
N ASP A 93 -33.39 15.80 24.77
CA ASP A 93 -32.32 15.75 25.77
C ASP A 93 -32.29 14.36 26.44
N PHE A 94 -31.13 13.72 26.38
CA PHE A 94 -30.88 12.43 27.03
C PHE A 94 -30.07 12.65 28.30
N LYS A 95 -30.73 12.61 29.46
CA LYS A 95 -30.03 12.57 30.75
C LYS A 95 -29.56 11.16 31.06
N GLN A 96 -28.26 10.94 31.06
CA GLN A 96 -27.67 9.71 31.55
C GLN A 96 -27.68 9.69 33.09
N ILE A 97 -28.54 8.86 33.71
CA ILE A 97 -28.47 8.58 35.15
C ILE A 97 -27.43 7.48 35.38
N ILE A 98 -26.22 7.85 35.81
CA ILE A 98 -25.30 6.89 36.45
C ILE A 98 -25.55 6.97 37.96
N GLN A 99 -26.36 6.05 38.50
CA GLN A 99 -26.36 5.83 39.95
C GLN A 99 -25.09 5.06 40.34
N GLN A 100 -24.08 5.78 40.82
CA GLN A 100 -23.06 5.18 41.69
C GLN A 100 -23.65 5.11 43.10
N ARG A 101 -23.83 3.91 43.66
CA ARG A 101 -24.02 3.76 45.11
C ARG A 101 -22.67 3.84 45.82
N PRO A 102 -22.59 4.51 46.98
CA PRO A 102 -21.34 4.63 47.73
C PRO A 102 -20.98 3.31 48.42
N LEU A 103 -19.70 2.94 48.36
CA LEU A 103 -19.11 1.85 49.16
C LEU A 103 -19.14 2.24 50.65
N GLY A 104 -20.12 1.70 51.38
CA GLY A 104 -20.19 1.77 52.83
C GLY A 104 -19.65 0.49 53.47
N LYS A 105 -18.54 0.63 54.21
CA LYS A 105 -18.02 -0.19 55.32
C LYS A 105 -18.62 -1.60 55.52
N MET A 106 -17.81 -2.63 55.32
CA MET A 106 -17.72 -3.73 56.31
C MET A 106 -16.27 -4.20 56.42
N ARG A 107 -15.69 -3.86 57.57
CA ARG A 107 -14.49 -4.46 58.14
C ARG A 107 -14.89 -5.80 58.77
N GLU A 108 -13.93 -6.71 58.77
CA GLU A 108 -13.83 -7.92 59.59
C GLU A 108 -14.63 -9.16 59.13
N LEU A 109 -13.94 -10.32 59.25
CA LEU A 109 -14.31 -11.69 58.91
C LEU A 109 -14.17 -12.13 57.44
N LEU A 110 -12.95 -12.46 57.01
CA LEU A 110 -12.68 -13.59 56.10
C LEU A 110 -11.20 -14.00 56.03
N THR A 111 -10.47 -13.88 57.14
CA THR A 111 -9.04 -14.24 57.24
C THR A 111 -8.80 -15.71 57.64
N PHE A 112 -9.70 -16.64 57.30
CA PHE A 112 -9.58 -18.04 57.75
C PHE A 112 -9.72 -19.13 56.67
N VAL A 113 -9.77 -18.78 55.37
CA VAL A 113 -9.82 -19.78 54.27
C VAL A 113 -8.54 -19.82 53.43
N LEU A 114 -7.53 -19.00 53.76
CA LEU A 114 -6.32 -18.79 52.93
C LEU A 114 -5.11 -19.67 53.31
N ILE A 115 -5.27 -20.73 54.11
CA ILE A 115 -4.13 -21.58 54.56
C ILE A 115 -4.18 -23.03 54.01
N LEU A 116 -5.23 -23.45 53.29
CA LEU A 116 -5.34 -24.84 52.79
C LEU A 116 -5.33 -25.01 51.25
N SER A 117 -4.87 -24.02 50.50
CA SER A 117 -4.72 -24.12 49.03
C SER A 117 -3.28 -23.99 48.51
N ILE A 118 -2.27 -24.01 49.39
CA ILE A 118 -0.84 -23.88 49.01
C ILE A 118 -0.14 -25.25 48.80
N SER A 119 -0.89 -26.34 48.64
CA SER A 119 -0.31 -27.64 48.31
C SER A 119 -1.10 -28.33 47.21
N SER A 120 -0.78 -28.00 45.95
CA SER A 120 -0.84 -28.89 44.77
C SER A 120 -1.15 -28.14 43.46
N THR A 121 -0.24 -27.25 43.02
CA THR A 121 -0.07 -26.93 41.59
C THR A 121 1.40 -26.57 41.32
N CYS A 122 2.29 -27.53 41.51
CA CYS A 122 3.60 -27.52 40.88
C CYS A 122 3.57 -28.63 39.83
N LEU A 123 3.11 -28.31 38.61
CA LEU A 123 3.42 -29.02 37.36
C LEU A 123 2.70 -28.34 36.19
N CYS A 124 3.49 -27.92 35.21
CA CYS A 124 3.10 -27.39 33.89
C CYS A 124 2.44 -26.00 33.85
N ARG A 125 3.18 -24.95 34.25
CA ARG A 125 3.14 -23.71 33.46
C ARG A 125 3.97 -23.92 32.21
N GLY A 126 3.38 -24.53 31.19
CA GLY A 126 3.79 -24.23 29.84
C GLY A 126 3.52 -22.74 29.64
N LEU A 127 4.58 -21.95 29.52
CA LEU A 127 4.46 -20.63 28.91
C LEU A 127 4.00 -20.90 27.48
N VAL A 128 2.68 -20.85 27.26
CA VAL A 128 2.18 -20.49 25.94
C VAL A 128 2.45 -18.99 25.87
N GLU A 129 3.68 -18.63 25.50
CA GLU A 129 3.91 -17.33 24.88
C GLU A 129 2.96 -17.27 23.70
N ASP A 130 1.97 -16.39 23.82
CA ASP A 130 1.22 -15.93 22.66
C ASP A 130 2.21 -15.26 21.73
N THR A 131 2.76 -16.04 20.81
CA THR A 131 3.69 -15.60 19.74
C THR A 131 2.93 -14.83 18.66
N SER A 132 1.97 -14.00 19.07
CA SER A 132 1.48 -12.86 18.29
C SER A 132 2.46 -11.68 18.34
N GLY A 133 3.69 -11.91 18.85
CA GLY A 133 4.74 -10.93 19.07
C GLY A 133 5.29 -10.36 17.77
N GLY A 134 5.13 -9.05 17.61
CA GLY A 134 5.83 -8.31 16.57
C GLY A 134 7.34 -8.38 16.78
N PHE A 135 8.07 -8.60 15.69
CA PHE A 135 9.53 -8.64 15.62
C PHE A 135 10.03 -7.21 15.38
N ASN A 136 10.20 -6.44 16.46
CA ASN A 136 10.73 -5.08 16.36
C ASN A 136 12.24 -5.11 16.16
N VAL A 137 12.74 -4.48 15.10
CA VAL A 137 14.17 -4.49 14.75
C VAL A 137 15.09 -3.95 15.87
N LEU A 138 14.56 -3.10 16.75
CA LEU A 138 15.29 -2.60 17.93
C LEU A 138 15.62 -3.72 18.92
N ASP A 139 14.72 -4.70 19.08
CA ASP A 139 14.93 -5.85 19.98
C ASP A 139 16.02 -6.80 19.45
N TYR A 140 16.39 -6.64 18.19
CA TYR A 140 17.46 -7.38 17.51
C TYR A 140 18.76 -6.57 17.36
N GLY A 141 18.85 -5.41 18.02
CA GLY A 141 20.07 -4.61 18.13
C GLY A 141 20.19 -3.46 17.12
N ALA A 142 19.11 -3.08 16.43
CA ALA A 142 19.13 -1.89 15.58
C ALA A 142 19.25 -0.62 16.44
N VAL A 143 20.12 0.31 16.04
CA VAL A 143 20.36 1.58 16.74
C VAL A 143 19.39 2.65 16.25
N GLY A 144 19.17 2.72 14.93
CA GLY A 144 18.22 3.63 14.30
C GLY A 144 18.62 5.10 14.36
N ASP A 145 19.93 5.40 14.32
CA ASP A 145 20.49 6.76 14.30
C ASP A 145 20.73 7.31 12.87
N GLY A 146 20.53 6.48 11.84
CA GLY A 146 20.75 6.79 10.44
C GLY A 146 22.22 6.79 10.01
N GLN A 147 23.13 6.31 10.87
CA GLN A 147 24.58 6.28 10.65
C GLN A 147 25.18 4.90 10.91
N THR A 148 24.68 4.20 11.92
CA THR A 148 25.07 2.83 12.24
C THR A 148 24.45 1.87 11.22
N ASP A 149 25.23 0.90 10.75
CA ASP A 149 24.71 -0.17 9.89
C ASP A 149 23.79 -1.12 10.68
N ASP A 150 22.49 -0.99 10.45
CA ASP A 150 21.43 -1.76 11.10
C ASP A 150 21.11 -3.07 10.35
N SER A 151 21.79 -3.38 9.23
CA SER A 151 21.48 -4.53 8.37
C SER A 151 21.53 -5.87 9.07
N GLN A 152 22.45 -6.04 10.01
CA GLN A 152 22.58 -7.28 10.77
C GLN A 152 21.41 -7.48 11.75
N ALA A 153 20.88 -6.40 12.33
CA ALA A 153 19.72 -6.45 13.21
C ALA A 153 18.44 -6.80 12.42
N PHE A 154 18.26 -6.19 11.25
CA PHE A 154 17.16 -6.52 10.34
C PHE A 154 17.23 -7.98 9.88
N SER A 155 18.41 -8.47 9.52
CA SER A 155 18.61 -9.87 9.14
C SER A 155 18.25 -10.83 10.27
N LYS A 156 18.69 -10.55 11.50
CA LYS A 156 18.36 -11.36 12.70
C LYS A 156 16.86 -11.38 12.98
N ALA A 157 16.22 -10.21 12.96
CA ALA A 157 14.78 -10.08 13.16
C ALA A 157 13.99 -10.87 12.10
N TRP A 158 14.40 -10.75 10.83
CA TRP A 158 13.79 -11.50 9.74
C TRP A 158 13.95 -13.02 9.88
N THR A 159 15.14 -13.51 10.23
CA THR A 159 15.38 -14.94 10.44
C THR A 159 14.47 -15.51 11.53
N ALA A 160 14.36 -14.82 12.66
CA ALA A 160 13.49 -15.23 13.76
C ALA A 160 12.01 -15.21 13.35
N LEU A 161 11.58 -14.15 12.65
CA LEU A 161 10.23 -14.03 12.10
C LEU A 161 9.90 -15.17 11.14
N CYS A 162 10.82 -15.48 10.23
CA CYS A 162 10.58 -16.42 9.13
C CYS A 162 10.47 -17.87 9.62
N GLN A 163 11.02 -18.17 10.81
CA GLN A 163 10.88 -19.46 11.50
C GLN A 163 9.62 -19.56 12.37
N THR A 164 8.85 -18.48 12.51
CA THR A 164 7.64 -18.46 13.31
C THR A 164 6.43 -18.88 12.48
N LYS A 165 5.43 -19.52 13.10
CA LYS A 165 4.14 -19.88 12.48
C LYS A 165 3.10 -18.77 12.68
N GLY A 166 2.00 -18.84 11.96
CA GLY A 166 0.91 -17.86 12.08
C GLY A 166 1.09 -16.70 11.10
N THR A 167 0.97 -15.46 11.61
CA THR A 167 1.03 -14.23 10.82
C THR A 167 1.97 -13.20 11.47
N PRO A 168 3.27 -13.52 11.60
CA PRO A 168 4.22 -12.68 12.30
C PRO A 168 4.47 -11.37 11.55
N GLN A 169 4.87 -10.35 12.31
CA GLN A 169 5.05 -9.00 11.80
C GLN A 169 6.44 -8.47 12.12
N LEU A 170 7.22 -8.07 11.12
CA LEU A 170 8.45 -7.29 11.28
C LEU A 170 8.05 -5.83 11.48
N ILE A 171 8.53 -5.19 12.55
CA ILE A 171 8.20 -3.80 12.88
C ILE A 171 9.47 -2.95 12.74
N ILE A 172 9.41 -1.96 11.85
CA ILE A 172 10.39 -0.88 11.74
C ILE A 172 9.73 0.36 12.38
N PRO A 173 10.05 0.68 13.64
CA PRO A 173 9.26 1.61 14.43
C PRO A 173 9.44 3.08 14.02
N SER A 174 8.51 3.92 14.48
CA SER A 174 8.59 5.37 14.34
C SER A 174 9.71 5.98 15.21
N GLY A 175 10.11 7.21 14.91
CA GLY A 175 11.09 7.97 15.73
C GLY A 175 12.57 7.67 15.47
N LYS A 176 12.90 6.73 14.57
CA LYS A 176 14.28 6.31 14.23
C LYS A 176 14.55 6.40 12.73
N LYS A 177 15.82 6.34 12.32
CA LYS A 177 16.24 6.19 10.91
C LYS A 177 17.22 5.03 10.81
N PHE A 178 17.01 4.09 9.91
CA PHE A 178 17.83 2.89 9.84
C PHE A 178 18.70 2.94 8.58
N LEU A 179 20.02 3.02 8.74
CA LEU A 179 20.93 2.85 7.62
C LEU A 179 21.12 1.36 7.40
N LEU A 180 20.77 0.88 6.20
CA LEU A 180 20.97 -0.52 5.85
C LEU A 180 21.95 -0.61 4.71
N MET A 181 23.03 -1.38 4.86
CA MET A 181 23.75 -1.97 3.73
C MET A 181 22.82 -2.94 2.96
N PRO A 182 23.21 -3.48 1.78
CA PRO A 182 22.35 -4.43 1.07
C PRO A 182 21.92 -5.63 1.92
N VAL A 183 20.61 -5.91 1.94
CA VAL A 183 19.99 -6.97 2.73
C VAL A 183 19.00 -7.76 1.88
N MET A 184 19.07 -9.08 2.02
CA MET A 184 18.13 -10.02 1.41
C MET A 184 17.25 -10.67 2.48
N PHE A 185 15.95 -10.47 2.36
CA PHE A 185 14.90 -11.09 3.15
C PHE A 185 14.41 -12.35 2.41
N GLN A 186 15.05 -13.48 2.72
CA GLN A 186 14.85 -14.75 2.02
C GLN A 186 13.73 -15.58 2.66
N GLY A 187 12.88 -16.18 1.81
CA GLY A 187 11.93 -17.23 2.16
C GLY A 187 12.33 -18.61 1.59
N PRO A 188 11.45 -19.63 1.64
CA PRO A 188 10.10 -19.57 2.19
C PRO A 188 10.10 -19.48 3.73
N CYS A 189 9.11 -18.79 4.28
CA CYS A 189 8.88 -18.74 5.72
C CYS A 189 7.90 -19.82 6.17
N GLN A 190 7.98 -20.22 7.44
CA GLN A 190 7.07 -21.23 8.02
C GLN A 190 5.62 -20.72 8.17
N SER A 191 5.46 -19.40 8.20
CA SER A 191 4.16 -18.74 8.26
C SER A 191 3.44 -18.72 6.91
N ASN A 192 2.11 -18.75 6.97
CA ASN A 192 1.27 -18.65 5.78
C ASN A 192 1.20 -17.22 5.23
N SER A 193 1.50 -16.22 6.05
CA SER A 193 1.60 -14.81 5.65
C SER A 193 2.61 -14.10 6.55
N VAL A 194 3.38 -13.20 5.96
CA VAL A 194 4.38 -12.38 6.64
C VAL A 194 4.01 -10.92 6.50
N GLN A 195 4.02 -10.17 7.60
CA GLN A 195 3.77 -8.74 7.60
C GLN A 195 5.08 -7.98 7.85
N VAL A 196 5.28 -6.88 7.13
CA VAL A 196 6.38 -5.93 7.33
C VAL A 196 5.77 -4.54 7.46
N GLN A 197 5.91 -3.93 8.64
CA GLN A 197 5.40 -2.61 8.92
C GLN A 197 6.54 -1.59 8.95
N ILE A 198 6.58 -0.70 7.96
CA ILE A 198 7.59 0.35 7.85
C ILE A 198 6.97 1.68 8.27
N LEU A 199 7.25 2.13 9.50
CA LEU A 199 6.70 3.37 10.06
C LEU A 199 7.65 4.57 9.93
N ARG A 200 8.91 4.34 9.53
CA ARG A 200 9.87 5.43 9.34
C ARG A 200 10.88 5.17 8.23
N THR A 201 12.00 5.89 8.26
CA THR A 201 12.93 6.02 7.15
C THR A 201 13.98 4.93 7.21
N ILE A 202 14.10 4.18 6.12
CA ILE A 202 15.21 3.30 5.80
C ILE A 202 16.08 4.05 4.80
N LEU A 203 17.37 4.19 5.10
CA LEU A 203 18.35 4.93 4.33
C LEU A 203 19.32 3.97 3.65
N ALA A 204 19.57 4.17 2.36
CA ALA A 204 20.65 3.50 1.67
C ALA A 204 22.01 4.08 2.10
N PRO A 205 23.11 3.34 1.87
CA PRO A 205 24.44 3.92 1.87
C PRO A 205 24.51 5.01 0.82
N ASN A 206 25.28 6.07 1.06
CA ASN A 206 25.48 7.19 0.12
C ASN A 206 26.74 7.04 -0.74
N SER A 207 27.40 5.90 -0.67
CA SER A 207 28.59 5.57 -1.45
C SER A 207 28.37 4.29 -2.26
N MET A 208 29.03 4.18 -3.40
CA MET A 208 29.00 2.96 -4.23
C MET A 208 29.57 1.76 -3.48
N ASP A 209 30.64 1.97 -2.70
CA ASP A 209 31.28 0.93 -1.89
C ASP A 209 30.32 0.33 -0.86
N GLY A 210 29.36 1.11 -0.36
CA GLY A 210 28.32 0.63 0.54
C GLY A 210 27.34 -0.35 -0.11
N TRP A 211 27.30 -0.44 -1.44
CA TRP A 211 26.41 -1.35 -2.18
C TRP A 211 27.11 -2.60 -2.75
N THR A 212 28.35 -2.85 -2.36
CA THR A 212 29.23 -3.88 -2.97
C THR A 212 28.82 -5.33 -2.72
N ASN A 213 27.94 -5.59 -1.74
CA ASN A 213 27.63 -6.95 -1.28
C ASN A 213 26.31 -7.55 -1.79
N CYS A 214 25.55 -6.88 -2.68
CA CYS A 214 24.40 -7.56 -3.27
C CYS A 214 24.73 -8.27 -4.58
N SER A 215 24.68 -9.60 -4.54
CA SER A 215 24.54 -10.42 -5.72
C SER A 215 23.31 -9.96 -6.53
N ALA A 216 23.51 -9.60 -7.80
CA ALA A 216 22.48 -9.07 -8.70
C ALA A 216 21.95 -7.65 -8.38
N ASN A 217 22.83 -6.71 -8.00
CA ASN A 217 22.54 -5.27 -8.03
C ASN A 217 21.30 -4.84 -7.22
N CYS A 218 21.22 -5.21 -5.94
CA CYS A 218 20.12 -4.81 -5.05
C CYS A 218 20.60 -4.02 -3.84
N TRP A 219 19.65 -3.34 -3.19
CA TRP A 219 19.79 -2.90 -1.82
C TRP A 219 18.83 -3.65 -0.89
N LEU A 220 17.52 -3.48 -1.04
CA LEU A 220 16.53 -4.27 -0.30
C LEU A 220 15.90 -5.29 -1.23
N ARG A 221 16.00 -6.58 -0.90
CA ARG A 221 15.39 -7.65 -1.70
C ARG A 221 14.57 -8.59 -0.83
N PHE A 222 13.31 -8.79 -1.19
CA PHE A 222 12.51 -9.92 -0.73
C PHE A 222 12.53 -11.01 -1.80
N SER A 223 12.78 -12.26 -1.41
CA SER A 223 12.98 -13.35 -2.35
C SER A 223 12.27 -14.62 -1.87
N GLY A 224 11.35 -15.17 -2.68
CA GLY A 224 10.66 -16.41 -2.39
C GLY A 224 9.71 -16.33 -1.19
N VAL A 225 9.13 -15.16 -0.93
CA VAL A 225 8.20 -14.93 0.19
C VAL A 225 6.77 -14.81 -0.33
N SER A 226 5.96 -15.85 -0.14
CA SER A 226 4.54 -15.85 -0.51
C SER A 226 3.68 -15.15 0.54
N ASN A 227 2.57 -14.53 0.11
CA ASN A 227 1.61 -13.81 0.96
C ASN A 227 2.28 -12.74 1.86
N LEU A 228 3.28 -12.06 1.29
CA LEU A 228 3.99 -10.96 1.92
C LEU A 228 3.14 -9.69 1.90
N ILE A 229 2.98 -9.05 3.06
CA ILE A 229 2.30 -7.77 3.21
C ILE A 229 3.32 -6.75 3.71
N VAL A 230 3.70 -5.79 2.87
CA VAL A 230 4.54 -4.65 3.24
C VAL A 230 3.67 -3.41 3.28
N SER A 231 3.60 -2.75 4.44
CA SER A 231 2.73 -1.59 4.62
C SER A 231 3.31 -0.56 5.59
N GLY A 232 2.77 0.65 5.57
CA GLY A 232 3.07 1.68 6.53
C GLY A 232 3.10 3.06 5.88
N SER A 233 3.61 4.04 6.63
CA SER A 233 3.77 5.43 6.18
C SER A 233 5.24 5.86 6.14
N GLY A 234 6.15 4.89 6.21
CA GLY A 234 7.58 5.09 6.21
C GLY A 234 8.15 5.47 4.85
N THR A 235 9.47 5.63 4.83
CA THR A 235 10.22 6.10 3.65
C THR A 235 11.37 5.15 3.34
N ILE A 236 11.52 4.77 2.08
CA ILE A 236 12.71 4.08 1.57
C ILE A 236 13.49 5.09 0.73
N ASP A 237 14.61 5.58 1.25
CA ASP A 237 15.45 6.59 0.58
C ASP A 237 16.71 5.92 0.01
N GLY A 238 16.75 5.77 -1.31
CA GLY A 238 17.84 5.14 -2.04
C GLY A 238 19.08 6.01 -2.19
N ARG A 239 19.03 7.31 -1.83
CA ARG A 239 20.15 8.27 -1.89
C ARG A 239 20.93 8.26 -3.22
N GLY A 240 20.22 8.01 -4.32
CA GLY A 240 20.70 7.64 -5.64
C GLY A 240 21.60 8.62 -6.40
N SER A 241 21.74 9.85 -5.92
CA SER A 241 22.48 10.92 -6.63
C SER A 241 23.92 10.56 -7.02
N THR A 242 24.60 9.74 -6.21
CA THR A 242 25.97 9.28 -6.48
C THR A 242 26.06 8.42 -7.75
N TRP A 243 24.97 7.76 -8.14
CA TRP A 243 24.94 6.79 -9.24
C TRP A 243 24.48 7.36 -10.58
N TRP A 244 23.80 8.50 -10.59
CA TRP A 244 23.18 9.07 -11.80
C TRP A 244 24.18 9.55 -12.86
N ASN A 245 25.47 9.63 -12.54
CA ASN A 245 26.53 9.94 -13.50
C ASN A 245 27.42 8.73 -13.82
N GLN A 246 27.00 7.52 -13.45
CA GLN A 246 27.82 6.30 -13.52
C GLN A 246 27.03 5.14 -14.11
N VAL A 247 27.73 4.14 -14.66
CA VAL A 247 27.10 2.90 -15.13
C VAL A 247 26.90 1.97 -13.95
N TYR A 248 25.76 2.11 -13.27
CA TYR A 248 25.40 1.27 -12.13
C TYR A 248 23.98 0.73 -12.26
N ASN A 249 23.74 -0.47 -11.72
CA ASN A 249 22.48 -1.19 -11.90
C ASN A 249 21.72 -1.46 -10.59
N GLY A 250 22.16 -0.89 -9.46
CA GLY A 250 21.53 -1.14 -8.16
C GLY A 250 20.12 -0.59 -8.08
N GLN A 251 19.16 -1.45 -7.75
CA GLN A 251 17.76 -1.09 -7.56
C GLN A 251 17.45 -1.01 -6.07
N ALA A 252 16.56 -0.10 -5.67
CA ALA A 252 16.28 0.15 -4.27
C ALA A 252 15.51 -1.00 -3.60
N LEU A 253 14.33 -1.35 -4.12
CA LEU A 253 13.49 -2.42 -3.57
C LEU A 253 13.12 -3.46 -4.63
N GLN A 254 13.43 -4.71 -4.37
CA GLN A 254 13.15 -5.84 -5.26
C GLN A 254 12.25 -6.88 -4.58
N PHE A 255 11.27 -7.38 -5.32
CA PHE A 255 10.46 -8.53 -4.97
C PHE A 255 10.63 -9.61 -6.04
N ASN A 256 11.29 -10.69 -5.67
CA ASN A 256 11.58 -11.79 -6.57
C ASN A 256 10.83 -13.03 -6.10
N TYR A 257 10.03 -13.64 -6.98
CA TYR A 257 9.25 -14.85 -6.64
C TYR A 257 8.32 -14.64 -5.42
N CYS A 258 7.79 -13.43 -5.24
CA CYS A 258 6.88 -13.06 -4.16
C CYS A 258 5.43 -13.13 -4.67
N ASN A 259 4.81 -14.29 -4.53
CA ASN A 259 3.42 -14.48 -4.94
C ASN A 259 2.46 -13.93 -3.89
N ASN A 260 1.31 -13.41 -4.31
CA ASN A 260 0.29 -12.81 -3.43
C ASN A 260 0.84 -11.63 -2.60
N LEU A 261 1.74 -10.83 -3.20
CA LEU A 261 2.35 -9.66 -2.58
C LEU A 261 1.33 -8.54 -2.41
N GLN A 262 1.35 -7.88 -1.24
CA GLN A 262 0.66 -6.61 -1.01
C GLN A 262 1.68 -5.57 -0.55
N LEU A 263 1.80 -4.46 -1.28
CA LEU A 263 2.66 -3.34 -0.93
C LEU A 263 1.82 -2.05 -0.87
N SER A 264 1.85 -1.33 0.25
CA SER A 264 1.02 -0.12 0.38
C SER A 264 1.57 1.00 1.27
N GLY A 265 1.21 2.24 0.92
CA GLY A 265 1.36 3.43 1.78
C GLY A 265 2.76 4.05 1.85
N LEU A 266 3.77 3.40 1.28
CA LEU A 266 5.16 3.82 1.43
C LEU A 266 5.54 4.98 0.52
N THR A 267 6.49 5.78 1.00
CA THR A 267 7.22 6.76 0.19
C THR A 267 8.57 6.18 -0.24
N HIS A 268 8.93 6.33 -1.51
CA HIS A 268 10.22 5.92 -2.06
C HIS A 268 10.91 7.14 -2.66
N LEU A 269 12.15 7.41 -2.24
CA LEU A 269 12.89 8.58 -2.66
C LEU A 269 14.19 8.18 -3.33
N ASN A 270 14.53 8.90 -4.41
CA ASN A 270 15.86 8.96 -4.98
C ASN A 270 16.51 7.57 -5.16
N SER A 271 15.84 6.64 -5.82
CA SER A 271 16.48 5.36 -6.12
C SER A 271 17.69 5.57 -7.05
N PRO A 272 18.78 4.79 -6.91
CA PRO A 272 19.90 4.82 -7.87
C PRO A 272 19.47 4.39 -9.28
N LYS A 273 18.47 3.51 -9.36
CA LYS A 273 17.83 3.01 -10.59
C LYS A 273 16.32 2.83 -10.34
N ASN A 274 15.71 1.72 -10.73
CA ASN A 274 14.30 1.41 -10.45
C ASN A 274 14.00 1.54 -8.94
N HIS A 275 12.89 2.18 -8.57
CA HIS A 275 12.48 2.31 -7.17
C HIS A 275 11.94 0.98 -6.65
N ILE A 276 11.04 0.35 -7.41
CA ILE A 276 10.43 -0.94 -7.10
C ILE A 276 10.59 -1.84 -8.33
N SER A 277 11.00 -3.09 -8.12
CA SER A 277 11.06 -4.10 -9.18
C SER A 277 10.36 -5.38 -8.75
N LEU A 278 9.45 -5.85 -9.60
CA LEU A 278 8.74 -7.12 -9.48
C LEU A 278 9.30 -8.09 -10.52
N THR A 279 9.88 -9.19 -10.05
CA THR A 279 10.41 -10.23 -10.93
C THR A 279 9.80 -11.57 -10.56
N ALA A 280 9.24 -12.26 -11.56
CA ALA A 280 8.67 -13.60 -11.39
C ALA A 280 7.60 -13.68 -10.28
N CYS A 281 6.80 -12.63 -10.12
CA CYS A 281 5.72 -12.57 -9.14
C CYS A 281 4.37 -12.92 -9.80
N ASN A 282 3.51 -13.63 -9.07
CA ASN A 282 2.13 -13.88 -9.46
C ASN A 282 1.17 -13.37 -8.38
N GLY A 283 0.24 -12.48 -8.75
CA GLY A 283 -0.72 -11.90 -7.81
C GLY A 283 -0.09 -10.83 -6.93
N ALA A 284 0.32 -9.70 -7.47
CA ALA A 284 0.86 -8.59 -6.67
C ALA A 284 -0.07 -7.38 -6.70
N SER A 285 -0.31 -6.75 -5.55
CA SER A 285 -1.08 -5.51 -5.43
C SER A 285 -0.23 -4.40 -4.81
N LEU A 286 -0.03 -3.31 -5.54
CA LEU A 286 0.75 -2.13 -5.13
C LEU A 286 -0.19 -0.92 -5.06
N SER A 287 -0.29 -0.25 -3.92
CA SER A 287 -1.26 0.85 -3.75
C SER A 287 -0.82 1.98 -2.84
N ASN A 288 -1.38 3.17 -3.02
CA ASN A 288 -1.13 4.33 -2.14
C ASN A 288 0.37 4.66 -1.98
N LEU A 289 1.13 4.51 -3.06
CA LEU A 289 2.57 4.76 -3.06
C LEU A 289 2.90 6.19 -3.49
N HIS A 290 3.99 6.72 -2.96
CA HIS A 290 4.58 7.99 -3.40
C HIS A 290 6.04 7.78 -3.81
N LEU A 291 6.33 7.79 -5.10
CA LEU A 291 7.68 7.59 -5.65
C LEU A 291 8.20 8.93 -6.19
N SER A 292 9.38 9.35 -5.76
CA SER A 292 9.97 10.62 -6.19
C SER A 292 11.48 10.55 -6.42
N ALA A 293 11.91 10.98 -7.60
CA ALA A 293 13.29 11.31 -7.94
C ALA A 293 13.32 12.50 -8.92
N PRO A 294 14.43 13.23 -9.06
CA PRO A 294 14.54 14.35 -10.00
C PRO A 294 14.21 13.94 -11.44
N ALA A 295 13.57 14.81 -12.22
CA ALA A 295 13.25 14.52 -13.62
C ALA A 295 14.49 14.18 -14.49
N SER A 296 15.68 14.60 -14.06
CA SER A 296 16.95 14.34 -14.73
C SER A 296 17.68 13.09 -14.24
N SER A 297 17.14 12.34 -13.27
CA SER A 297 17.82 11.14 -12.76
C SER A 297 17.63 9.95 -13.70
N PRO A 298 18.70 9.42 -14.33
CA PRO A 298 18.59 8.40 -15.35
C PRO A 298 18.13 7.06 -14.78
N ASN A 299 17.29 6.34 -15.52
CA ASN A 299 16.86 4.98 -15.21
C ASN A 299 16.24 4.82 -13.83
N THR A 300 15.61 5.88 -13.33
CA THR A 300 14.97 5.90 -12.01
C THR A 300 13.52 5.42 -12.07
N ASP A 301 13.26 4.38 -12.86
CA ASP A 301 11.93 3.84 -13.12
C ASP A 301 11.12 3.70 -11.82
N GLY A 302 9.83 4.02 -11.88
CA GLY A 302 8.97 3.94 -10.70
C GLY A 302 8.75 2.49 -10.28
N ILE A 303 7.94 1.78 -11.05
CA ILE A 303 7.68 0.35 -10.86
C ILE A 303 8.07 -0.40 -12.14
N ASP A 304 9.02 -1.31 -12.02
CA ASP A 304 9.44 -2.21 -13.11
C ASP A 304 8.84 -3.60 -12.89
N ILE A 305 8.16 -4.13 -13.90
CA ILE A 305 7.51 -5.43 -13.89
C ILE A 305 8.18 -6.32 -14.92
N SER A 306 8.65 -7.49 -14.49
CA SER A 306 9.32 -8.46 -15.37
C SER A 306 8.88 -9.88 -15.06
N SER A 307 8.61 -10.68 -16.09
CA SER A 307 8.22 -12.09 -15.97
C SER A 307 7.08 -12.32 -14.96
N SER A 308 6.14 -11.39 -14.83
CA SER A 308 5.16 -11.37 -13.72
C SER A 308 3.72 -11.34 -14.23
N THR A 309 2.80 -11.93 -13.48
CA THR A 309 1.40 -12.09 -13.89
C THR A 309 0.42 -11.69 -12.78
N ASN A 310 -0.79 -11.27 -13.16
CA ASN A 310 -1.84 -10.86 -12.23
C ASN A 310 -1.36 -9.72 -11.31
N ILE A 311 -0.95 -8.61 -11.92
CA ILE A 311 -0.39 -7.45 -11.20
C ILE A 311 -1.43 -6.33 -11.18
N ASN A 312 -1.70 -5.78 -10.00
CA ASN A 312 -2.58 -4.64 -9.81
C ASN A 312 -1.80 -3.49 -9.19
N ILE A 313 -1.79 -2.33 -9.84
CA ILE A 313 -1.13 -1.12 -9.36
C ILE A 313 -2.17 0.00 -9.33
N HIS A 314 -2.39 0.62 -8.19
CA HIS A 314 -3.42 1.64 -8.10
C HIS A 314 -3.16 2.79 -7.12
N ASP A 315 -3.89 3.88 -7.30
CA ASP A 315 -3.96 5.02 -6.38
C ASP A 315 -2.59 5.55 -5.92
N SER A 316 -1.66 5.75 -6.85
CA SER A 316 -0.26 6.07 -6.54
C SER A 316 0.24 7.29 -7.32
N ASN A 317 1.19 8.01 -6.72
CA ASN A 317 1.84 9.16 -7.31
C ASN A 317 3.30 8.82 -7.62
N ILE A 318 3.70 8.96 -8.88
CA ILE A 318 5.03 8.56 -9.35
C ILE A 318 5.64 9.69 -10.18
N ALA A 319 6.72 10.28 -9.67
CA ALA A 319 7.46 11.36 -10.28
C ALA A 319 8.94 10.99 -10.33
N THR A 320 9.44 10.53 -11.48
CA THR A 320 10.80 10.01 -11.61
C THR A 320 11.48 10.57 -12.86
N GLY A 321 12.74 10.19 -13.10
CA GLY A 321 13.48 10.60 -14.29
C GLY A 321 13.39 9.62 -15.47
N ASP A 322 12.67 8.50 -15.32
CA ASP A 322 12.48 7.51 -16.38
C ASP A 322 11.02 6.98 -16.37
N ASP A 323 10.76 5.75 -16.83
CA ASP A 323 9.42 5.20 -16.93
C ASP A 323 8.68 5.24 -15.57
N CYS A 324 7.46 5.76 -15.58
CA CYS A 324 6.57 5.77 -14.41
C CYS A 324 6.27 4.33 -13.99
N ILE A 325 5.84 3.52 -14.96
CA ILE A 325 5.70 2.07 -14.82
C ILE A 325 6.26 1.44 -16.11
N ALA A 326 7.21 0.53 -15.97
CA ALA A 326 7.82 -0.23 -17.05
C ALA A 326 7.32 -1.68 -17.02
N ILE A 327 6.82 -2.17 -18.14
CA ILE A 327 6.29 -3.54 -18.31
C ILE A 327 7.20 -4.30 -19.27
N ASN A 328 8.10 -5.10 -18.71
CA ASN A 328 9.06 -5.91 -19.44
C ASN A 328 8.51 -7.30 -19.81
N GLY A 329 9.29 -8.03 -20.61
CA GLY A 329 8.86 -9.28 -21.24
C GLY A 329 8.43 -10.38 -20.26
N ASN A 330 7.67 -11.33 -20.81
CA ASN A 330 7.03 -12.45 -20.12
C ASN A 330 6.01 -12.01 -19.05
N SER A 331 5.38 -10.85 -19.23
CA SER A 331 4.41 -10.32 -18.27
C SER A 331 3.00 -10.26 -18.85
N ALA A 332 1.99 -10.59 -18.04
CA ALA A 332 0.60 -10.65 -18.49
C ALA A 332 -0.42 -10.31 -17.39
N HIS A 333 -1.64 -9.92 -17.77
CA HIS A 333 -2.74 -9.59 -16.85
C HIS A 333 -2.34 -8.50 -15.84
N ILE A 334 -2.07 -7.31 -16.38
CA ILE A 334 -1.60 -6.16 -15.60
C ILE A 334 -2.69 -5.08 -15.61
N ASN A 335 -3.15 -4.69 -14.42
CA ASN A 335 -4.11 -3.62 -14.24
C ASN A 335 -3.44 -2.42 -13.55
N ILE A 336 -3.57 -1.24 -14.15
CA ILE A 336 -2.97 0.00 -13.68
C ILE A 336 -4.07 1.07 -13.63
N THR A 337 -4.41 1.54 -12.43
CA THR A 337 -5.57 2.44 -12.26
C THR A 337 -5.32 3.59 -11.30
N GLY A 338 -5.73 4.82 -11.62
CA GLY A 338 -5.61 5.93 -10.65
C GLY A 338 -4.17 6.37 -10.39
N ILE A 339 -3.29 6.26 -11.39
CA ILE A 339 -1.89 6.67 -11.27
C ILE A 339 -1.73 8.11 -11.73
N ASN A 340 -1.02 8.90 -10.92
CA ASN A 340 -0.51 10.21 -11.31
C ASN A 340 0.97 10.07 -11.66
N CYS A 341 1.27 10.02 -12.96
CA CYS A 341 2.63 9.97 -13.49
C CYS A 341 3.10 11.38 -13.84
N GLY A 342 4.27 11.79 -13.37
CA GLY A 342 4.86 13.04 -13.86
C GLY A 342 5.65 13.84 -12.84
N PRO A 343 6.86 14.33 -13.21
CA PRO A 343 7.58 14.09 -14.48
C PRO A 343 8.04 12.62 -14.64
N GLY A 344 8.56 12.26 -15.82
CA GLY A 344 9.06 10.91 -16.15
C GLY A 344 8.81 10.51 -17.61
N HIS A 345 8.97 9.24 -17.97
CA HIS A 345 8.80 8.73 -19.35
C HIS A 345 7.43 8.11 -19.66
N GLY A 346 6.47 8.20 -18.73
CA GLY A 346 5.13 7.65 -18.91
C GLY A 346 5.03 6.17 -18.56
N ILE A 347 3.98 5.50 -19.05
CA ILE A 347 3.80 4.06 -18.86
C ILE A 347 4.27 3.37 -20.14
N SER A 348 5.28 2.52 -20.00
CA SER A 348 6.02 1.93 -21.10
C SER A 348 5.95 0.41 -21.09
N VAL A 349 5.58 -0.18 -22.23
CA VAL A 349 5.80 -1.61 -22.50
C VAL A 349 7.16 -1.77 -23.17
N GLY A 350 8.02 -2.58 -22.58
CA GLY A 350 9.37 -2.89 -23.05
C GLY A 350 10.48 -2.02 -22.44
N SER A 351 11.69 -2.12 -22.96
CA SER A 351 11.99 -2.62 -24.31
C SER A 351 11.93 -4.14 -24.46
N LEU A 352 11.22 -4.64 -25.48
CA LEU A 352 11.03 -6.06 -25.73
C LEU A 352 11.97 -6.58 -26.84
N GLY A 353 12.48 -7.80 -26.68
CA GLY A 353 13.21 -8.50 -27.74
C GLY A 353 14.68 -8.08 -27.92
N ALA A 354 15.29 -7.50 -26.89
CA ALA A 354 16.72 -7.15 -26.89
C ALA A 354 17.59 -8.36 -27.31
N ASN A 355 18.65 -8.11 -28.07
CA ASN A 355 19.58 -9.14 -28.56
C ASN A 355 18.90 -10.28 -29.37
N GLY A 356 17.82 -9.98 -30.08
CA GLY A 356 17.08 -10.98 -30.87
C GLY A 356 16.19 -11.90 -30.03
N ALA A 357 16.03 -11.63 -28.73
CA ALA A 357 15.25 -12.47 -27.84
C ALA A 357 13.76 -12.51 -28.22
N TYR A 358 13.10 -13.61 -27.85
CA TYR A 358 11.65 -13.70 -27.84
C TYR A 358 11.11 -13.07 -26.56
N ALA A 359 10.17 -12.13 -26.67
CA ALA A 359 9.55 -11.47 -25.52
C ALA A 359 8.06 -11.21 -25.77
N THR A 360 7.25 -11.45 -24.74
CA THR A 360 5.80 -11.22 -24.78
C THR A 360 5.31 -10.31 -23.69
N VAL A 361 4.34 -9.46 -24.02
CA VAL A 361 3.50 -8.74 -23.05
C VAL A 361 2.07 -8.82 -23.53
N GLU A 362 1.13 -9.16 -22.65
CA GLU A 362 -0.28 -9.19 -23.03
C GLU A 362 -1.25 -8.85 -21.90
N GLU A 363 -2.46 -8.42 -22.28
CA GLU A 363 -3.55 -8.13 -21.34
C GLU A 363 -3.16 -7.07 -20.30
N VAL A 364 -2.82 -5.88 -20.79
CA VAL A 364 -2.49 -4.72 -19.98
C VAL A 364 -3.63 -3.72 -20.06
N TYR A 365 -4.16 -3.30 -18.91
CA TYR A 365 -5.24 -2.33 -18.80
C TYR A 365 -4.76 -1.14 -17.98
N VAL A 366 -4.66 0.02 -18.61
CA VAL A 366 -4.33 1.30 -17.98
C VAL A 366 -5.59 2.15 -18.00
N ASN A 367 -6.14 2.48 -16.84
CA ASN A 367 -7.41 3.22 -16.76
C ASN A 367 -7.36 4.36 -15.74
N ASN A 368 -8.02 5.48 -16.02
CA ASN A 368 -8.14 6.61 -15.08
C ASN A 368 -6.77 7.09 -14.54
N CYS A 369 -5.81 7.30 -15.44
CA CYS A 369 -4.45 7.74 -15.08
C CYS A 369 -4.16 9.14 -15.63
N SER A 370 -3.39 9.94 -14.90
CA SER A 370 -2.93 11.25 -15.34
C SER A 370 -1.43 11.25 -15.62
N PHE A 371 -1.05 11.95 -16.69
CA PHE A 371 0.34 12.12 -17.10
C PHE A 371 0.61 13.62 -17.19
N ASN A 372 1.50 14.13 -16.35
CA ASN A 372 1.81 15.55 -16.26
C ASN A 372 3.29 15.79 -16.56
N ARG A 373 3.60 16.55 -17.62
CA ARG A 373 4.98 16.88 -18.02
C ARG A 373 5.87 15.65 -18.15
N THR A 374 5.31 14.55 -18.65
CA THR A 374 6.07 13.34 -18.99
C THR A 374 6.59 13.42 -20.43
N LEU A 375 7.66 12.69 -20.71
CA LEU A 375 8.16 12.51 -22.07
C LEU A 375 7.14 11.76 -22.93
N ASN A 376 6.50 10.73 -22.38
CA ASN A 376 5.48 9.96 -23.10
C ASN A 376 4.23 9.73 -22.24
N GLY A 377 3.10 9.49 -22.90
CA GLY A 377 1.87 9.00 -22.25
C GLY A 377 1.86 7.47 -22.28
N ALA A 378 1.31 6.91 -23.36
CA ALA A 378 1.36 5.48 -23.65
C ALA A 378 2.55 5.15 -24.57
N ARG A 379 3.43 4.25 -24.15
CA ARG A 379 4.63 3.89 -24.91
C ARG A 379 4.78 2.37 -25.09
N ILE A 380 5.17 1.96 -26.29
CA ILE A 380 5.63 0.59 -26.59
C ILE A 380 7.01 0.68 -27.24
N LYS A 381 7.98 -0.09 -26.74
CA LYS A 381 9.37 -0.15 -27.23
C LYS A 381 9.71 -1.60 -27.59
N THR A 382 10.09 -1.88 -28.83
CA THR A 382 10.63 -3.18 -29.23
C THR A 382 11.94 -3.03 -30.00
N TRP A 383 12.89 -3.93 -29.75
CA TRP A 383 14.16 -3.97 -30.46
C TRP A 383 14.01 -4.57 -31.85
N GLN A 384 14.80 -4.06 -32.79
CA GLN A 384 15.01 -4.73 -34.07
C GLN A 384 15.65 -6.11 -33.85
N GLY A 385 15.31 -7.07 -34.70
CA GLY A 385 15.80 -8.45 -34.60
C GLY A 385 15.10 -9.28 -33.51
N GLY A 386 14.50 -8.67 -32.49
CA GLY A 386 13.69 -9.36 -31.47
C GLY A 386 12.46 -10.07 -32.04
N SER A 387 11.86 -10.99 -31.29
CA SER A 387 10.64 -11.70 -31.70
C SER A 387 9.60 -11.74 -30.56
N GLY A 388 8.36 -12.16 -30.85
CA GLY A 388 7.25 -12.20 -29.89
C GLY A 388 6.17 -11.17 -30.17
N TYR A 389 5.49 -10.68 -29.14
CA TYR A 389 4.34 -9.78 -29.29
C TYR A 389 4.07 -8.90 -28.07
N ALA A 390 3.49 -7.73 -28.32
CA ALA A 390 2.79 -6.89 -27.34
C ALA A 390 1.33 -6.76 -27.81
N ARG A 391 0.35 -7.34 -27.09
CA ARG A 391 -1.06 -7.41 -27.56
C ARG A 391 -2.07 -7.19 -26.44
N ASN A 392 -3.29 -6.82 -26.80
CA ASN A 392 -4.39 -6.59 -25.84
C ASN A 392 -3.96 -5.59 -24.75
N ILE A 393 -3.48 -4.42 -25.19
CA ILE A 393 -3.04 -3.33 -24.32
C ILE A 393 -4.03 -2.19 -24.50
N PHE A 394 -4.65 -1.75 -23.41
CA PHE A 394 -5.71 -0.76 -23.39
C PHE A 394 -5.30 0.42 -22.51
N PHE A 395 -5.47 1.63 -23.04
CA PHE A 395 -5.33 2.87 -22.30
C PHE A 395 -6.65 3.63 -22.39
N GLU A 396 -7.36 3.73 -21.26
CA GLU A 396 -8.71 4.30 -21.20
C GLU A 396 -8.78 5.40 -20.13
N GLN A 397 -9.61 6.42 -20.37
CA GLN A 397 -9.81 7.52 -19.42
C GLN A 397 -8.50 8.15 -18.92
N ILE A 398 -7.51 8.29 -19.80
CA ILE A 398 -6.22 8.91 -19.45
C ILE A 398 -6.25 10.42 -19.69
N THR A 399 -5.58 11.17 -18.82
CA THR A 399 -5.40 12.63 -18.96
C THR A 399 -3.95 12.93 -19.27
N LEU A 400 -3.67 13.64 -20.36
CA LEU A 400 -2.32 13.98 -20.83
C LEU A 400 -2.15 15.50 -20.75
N VAL A 401 -1.35 15.99 -19.82
CA VAL A 401 -1.07 17.42 -19.58
C VAL A 401 0.40 17.69 -19.86
N ASP A 402 0.69 18.54 -20.84
CA ASP A 402 2.07 18.90 -21.24
C ASP A 402 2.96 17.68 -21.52
N VAL A 403 2.37 16.60 -22.04
CA VAL A 403 3.08 15.38 -22.42
C VAL A 403 3.71 15.55 -23.79
N LYS A 404 5.01 15.25 -23.92
CA LYS A 404 5.74 15.48 -25.18
C LYS A 404 5.30 14.52 -26.31
N ASN A 405 5.24 13.21 -26.04
CA ASN A 405 4.78 12.18 -26.99
C ASN A 405 3.57 11.45 -26.40
N PRO A 406 2.33 11.89 -26.66
CA PRO A 406 1.22 11.36 -25.86
C PRO A 406 0.92 9.88 -26.14
N ILE A 407 1.17 9.41 -27.37
CA ILE A 407 1.24 7.97 -27.70
C ILE A 407 2.47 7.75 -28.60
N ILE A 408 3.29 6.73 -28.31
CA ILE A 408 4.44 6.33 -29.13
C ILE A 408 4.58 4.81 -29.20
N VAL A 409 4.78 4.29 -30.40
CA VAL A 409 5.10 2.88 -30.63
C VAL A 409 6.38 2.83 -31.46
N ASP A 410 7.47 2.46 -30.80
CA ASP A 410 8.81 2.40 -31.38
C ASP A 410 9.22 0.94 -31.59
N GLN A 411 9.20 0.50 -32.84
CA GLN A 411 9.63 -0.85 -33.24
C GLN A 411 11.13 -0.94 -33.57
N PHE A 412 11.83 0.19 -33.52
CA PHE A 412 13.24 0.33 -33.87
C PHE A 412 14.04 0.79 -32.65
N TYR A 413 13.58 0.42 -31.45
CA TYR A 413 14.15 0.92 -30.21
C TYR A 413 15.64 0.59 -30.15
N CYS A 414 16.43 1.64 -29.95
CA CYS A 414 17.88 1.58 -29.90
C CYS A 414 18.36 2.47 -28.76
N ASN A 415 19.17 1.92 -27.86
CA ASN A 415 19.73 2.67 -26.72
C ASN A 415 21.09 3.32 -27.03
N GLY A 416 21.52 3.35 -28.30
CA GLY A 416 22.80 3.91 -28.75
C GLY A 416 24.05 3.09 -28.38
N LYS A 417 23.91 1.91 -27.74
CA LYS A 417 25.04 1.05 -27.33
C LYS A 417 25.26 -0.19 -28.23
N HIS A 418 24.37 -0.43 -29.19
CA HIS A 418 24.47 -1.54 -30.15
C HIS A 418 24.42 -1.01 -31.59
N ASP A 419 25.02 -1.74 -32.53
CA ASP A 419 24.90 -1.49 -33.97
C ASP A 419 23.46 -1.79 -34.40
N CYS A 420 22.58 -0.82 -34.23
CA CYS A 420 21.17 -0.88 -34.61
C CYS A 420 21.10 -0.79 -36.13
N LYS A 421 21.32 -1.93 -36.79
CA LYS A 421 21.24 -2.03 -38.25
C LYS A 421 19.84 -1.68 -38.71
N ASN A 422 19.73 -0.80 -39.71
CA ASN A 422 18.48 -0.52 -40.43
C ASN A 422 18.05 -1.71 -41.32
N GLU A 423 17.95 -2.91 -40.75
CA GLU A 423 17.39 -4.06 -41.46
C GLU A 423 15.86 -3.93 -41.45
N LEU A 424 15.33 -3.45 -42.58
CA LEU A 424 13.91 -3.46 -42.92
C LEU A 424 13.43 -4.91 -43.12
N GLN A 425 13.38 -5.72 -42.07
CA GLN A 425 12.66 -6.98 -42.14
C GLN A 425 11.15 -6.66 -42.14
N LYS A 426 10.45 -7.07 -43.21
CA LYS A 426 8.99 -6.97 -43.35
C LYS A 426 8.30 -7.60 -42.13
N ARG A 427 7.92 -6.78 -41.15
CA ARG A 427 7.16 -7.20 -39.97
C ARG A 427 5.75 -6.67 -40.08
N ARG A 428 4.78 -7.58 -40.10
CA ARG A 428 3.35 -7.24 -40.07
C ARG A 428 2.95 -6.98 -38.62
N GLY A 429 3.09 -5.75 -38.16
CA GLY A 429 2.35 -5.26 -37.01
C GLY A 429 0.91 -5.01 -37.43
N LYS A 430 -0.08 -5.54 -36.70
CA LYS A 430 -1.48 -5.17 -36.89
C LYS A 430 -1.88 -4.30 -35.70
N TYR A 431 -1.70 -2.99 -35.83
CA TYR A 431 -2.17 -2.03 -34.84
C TYR A 431 -3.66 -1.81 -35.04
N ARG A 432 -4.44 -2.05 -33.99
CA ARG A 432 -5.85 -1.66 -33.94
C ARG A 432 -6.00 -0.69 -32.78
N MET A 433 -5.85 0.59 -33.09
CA MET A 433 -6.05 1.65 -32.12
C MET A 433 -7.53 2.06 -32.17
N HIS A 434 -8.28 1.78 -31.11
CA HIS A 434 -9.63 2.30 -30.94
C HIS A 434 -9.56 3.54 -30.06
N HIS A 435 -9.77 4.71 -30.66
CA HIS A 435 -9.86 5.98 -29.94
C HIS A 435 -11.33 6.42 -29.86
N THR A 436 -11.83 6.61 -28.65
CA THR A 436 -13.16 7.17 -28.37
C THR A 436 -13.00 8.52 -27.66
N GLY A 437 -12.50 9.53 -28.39
CA GLY A 437 -12.32 10.89 -27.89
C GLY A 437 -12.58 11.93 -28.98
N SER A 438 -13.02 13.13 -28.56
CA SER A 438 -13.20 14.26 -29.47
C SER A 438 -11.84 14.85 -29.83
N ALA A 439 -11.42 14.58 -31.07
CA ALA A 439 -10.17 14.98 -31.75
C ALA A 439 -9.00 14.01 -31.57
N LEU A 440 -8.62 13.36 -32.69
CA LEU A 440 -7.24 12.95 -32.92
C LEU A 440 -6.41 14.23 -33.08
N PRO A 441 -5.48 14.56 -32.18
CA PRO A 441 -4.65 15.73 -32.40
C PRO A 441 -3.48 15.33 -33.30
N ASN A 442 -2.89 16.32 -33.98
CA ASN A 442 -1.83 16.17 -34.98
C ASN A 442 -0.49 15.56 -34.47
N TRP A 443 -0.46 14.96 -33.27
CA TRP A 443 0.72 14.40 -32.62
C TRP A 443 0.76 12.86 -32.58
N LEU A 444 -0.25 12.16 -33.12
CA LEU A 444 -0.21 10.70 -33.21
C LEU A 444 0.83 10.27 -34.25
N THR A 445 2.08 10.09 -33.82
CA THR A 445 3.12 9.46 -34.62
C THR A 445 3.02 7.95 -34.47
N ILE A 446 2.35 7.31 -35.41
CA ILE A 446 2.56 5.88 -35.68
C ILE A 446 3.70 5.85 -36.69
N ASP A 447 4.92 5.50 -36.26
CA ASP A 447 5.99 5.18 -37.20
C ASP A 447 5.70 3.81 -37.84
N GLU A 448 4.73 3.79 -38.75
CA GLU A 448 4.63 2.80 -39.81
C GLU A 448 5.42 3.34 -41.00
N CYS A 449 6.63 2.81 -41.25
CA CYS A 449 7.32 3.09 -42.50
C CYS A 449 6.58 2.43 -43.67
N ASP A 450 5.84 3.28 -44.39
CA ASP A 450 5.52 3.30 -45.82
C ASP A 450 5.72 1.96 -46.57
N ASN A 451 4.60 1.33 -46.93
CA ASN A 451 4.52 0.25 -47.91
C ASN A 451 4.79 0.77 -49.34
N ARG A 452 5.99 1.28 -49.61
CA ARG A 452 6.43 1.63 -50.98
C ARG A 452 7.77 0.98 -51.33
N LYS A 453 7.69 -0.27 -51.79
CA LYS A 453 8.01 -0.68 -53.17
C LYS A 453 7.64 -2.15 -53.39
#